data_AF-A0A6J7HX57-F1
#
_entry.id   AF-A0A6J7HX57-F1
#
_cell.length_a   1.000
_cell.length_b   1.000
_cell.length_c   1.000
_cell.angle_alpha   90.00
_cell.angle_beta   90.00
_cell.angle_gamma   90.00
#
_symmetry.space_group_name_H-M   'P 1'
#
loop_
_entity.id
_entity.type
_entity.pdbx_description
1 polymer ?
#
loop_
_entity_poly.entity_id
_entity_poly.type
_entity_poly.pdbx_seq_one_letter_code
_entity_poly.pdbx_strand_id
1 'polypeptide(L)'
;MRGPAIKMLAGPGSGADALIEAIGARDAGVESGLTEQFVPVTSEALIAAAPDVILMMTKGLQSIGGIDGLEQIPGIAQTPAGQQRRVVDMDDGTVLSFGPNTGKVLAALSKAVYEPAS
;
A
#
# COMPACT_ATOMS: atom_id res chain seq x y z
N MET A 1 -2.36 22.38 12.69
CA MET A 1 -1.70 21.80 11.50
C MET A 1 -1.51 20.32 11.74
N ARG A 2 -2.11 19.44 10.93
CA ARG A 2 -1.81 18.00 10.96
C ARG A 2 -0.73 17.75 9.91
N GLY A 3 0.41 17.19 10.31
CA GLY A 3 1.49 16.81 9.40
C GLY A 3 1.06 15.68 8.44
N PRO A 4 1.83 15.41 7.37
CA PRO A 4 1.46 14.45 6.34
C PRO A 4 1.18 13.06 6.95
N ALA A 5 0.03 12.49 6.64
CA ALA A 5 -0.49 11.31 7.34
C ALA A 5 -0.22 10.02 6.56
N ILE A 6 1.05 9.72 6.33
CA ILE A 6 1.49 8.33 6.24
C ILE A 6 2.32 8.06 7.48
N LYS A 7 1.77 7.26 8.39
CA LYS A 7 2.44 6.95 9.67
C LYS A 7 2.68 5.47 9.86
N MET A 8 1.91 4.62 9.18
CA MET A 8 1.86 3.20 9.47
C MET A 8 1.93 2.36 8.19
N LEU A 9 2.71 1.28 8.21
CA LEU A 9 2.62 0.16 7.27
C LEU A 9 1.60 -0.85 7.82
N ALA A 10 0.77 -1.38 6.94
CA ALA A 10 -0.15 -2.45 7.27
C ALA A 10 0.60 -3.79 7.26
N GLY A 11 0.41 -4.59 8.30
CA GLY A 11 0.98 -5.93 8.44
C GLY A 11 -0.12 -7.00 8.63
N PRO A 12 0.22 -8.18 9.18
CA PRO A 12 -0.73 -9.27 9.36
C PRO A 12 -1.94 -8.86 10.20
N GLY A 13 -3.15 -9.23 9.77
CA GLY A 13 -4.40 -8.94 10.45
C GLY A 13 -4.88 -7.49 10.32
N SER A 14 -4.27 -6.68 9.47
CA SER A 14 -4.72 -5.32 9.14
C SER A 14 -5.94 -5.30 8.21
N GLY A 15 -6.21 -6.43 7.55
CA GLY A 15 -7.19 -6.56 6.46
C GLY A 15 -6.58 -6.24 5.10
N ALA A 16 -5.51 -5.45 5.03
CA ALA A 16 -4.80 -5.20 3.78
C ALA A 16 -4.09 -6.46 3.30
N ASP A 17 -3.50 -7.20 4.23
CA ASP A 17 -2.90 -8.52 4.02
C ASP A 17 -3.89 -9.47 3.32
N ALA A 18 -5.12 -9.56 3.83
CA ALA A 18 -6.14 -10.41 3.24
C ALA A 18 -6.56 -9.97 1.82
N LEU A 19 -6.61 -8.67 1.54
CA LEU A 19 -6.92 -8.17 0.19
C LEU A 19 -5.78 -8.47 -0.80
N ILE A 20 -4.53 -8.28 -0.37
CA ILE A 20 -3.33 -8.55 -1.18
C ILE A 20 -3.26 -10.05 -1.51
N GLU A 21 -3.44 -10.91 -0.51
CA GLU A 21 -3.47 -12.37 -0.73
C GLU A 21 -4.63 -12.80 -1.62
N ALA A 22 -5.83 -12.20 -1.46
CA ALA A 22 -7.02 -12.56 -2.22
C ALA A 22 -6.91 -12.24 -3.73
N ILE A 23 -6.04 -11.31 -4.13
CA ILE A 23 -5.72 -11.07 -5.54
C ILE A 23 -4.55 -11.93 -6.04
N GLY A 24 -3.97 -12.80 -5.20
CA GLY A 24 -2.81 -13.63 -5.53
C GLY A 24 -1.47 -12.91 -5.43
N ALA A 25 -1.42 -11.75 -4.78
CA ALA A 25 -0.17 -11.04 -4.48
C ALA A 25 0.39 -11.48 -3.12
N ARG A 26 1.64 -11.11 -2.85
CA ARG A 26 2.31 -11.32 -1.55
C ARG A 26 2.41 -10.00 -0.81
N ASP A 27 2.03 -9.99 0.45
CA ASP A 27 2.17 -8.79 1.30
C ASP A 27 3.64 -8.63 1.71
N ALA A 28 4.31 -7.64 1.11
CA ALA A 28 5.72 -7.36 1.35
C ALA A 28 6.03 -7.05 2.83
N GLY A 29 5.10 -6.45 3.56
CA GLY A 29 5.26 -6.20 4.99
C GLY A 29 5.24 -7.51 5.78
N VAL A 30 4.26 -8.36 5.54
CA VAL A 30 4.18 -9.70 6.16
C VAL A 30 5.45 -10.52 5.85
N GLU A 31 5.88 -10.54 4.59
CA GLU A 31 7.06 -11.27 4.12
C GLU A 31 8.37 -10.72 4.70
N SER A 32 8.44 -9.43 5.03
CA SER A 32 9.57 -8.82 5.73
C SER A 32 9.64 -9.18 7.23
N GLY A 33 8.65 -9.92 7.74
CA GLY A 33 8.57 -10.33 9.13
C GLY A 33 7.83 -9.36 10.04
N LEU A 34 6.97 -8.48 9.49
CA LEU A 34 6.06 -7.69 10.33
C LEU A 34 5.09 -8.62 11.06
N THR A 35 4.95 -8.40 12.37
CA THR A 35 4.07 -9.22 13.22
C THR A 35 2.86 -8.44 13.76
N GLU A 36 2.90 -7.11 13.68
CA GLU A 36 1.82 -6.24 14.16
C GLU A 36 0.92 -5.80 13.00
N GLN A 37 -0.35 -5.56 13.30
CA GLN A 37 -1.33 -5.10 12.31
C GLN A 37 -0.91 -3.77 11.67
N PHE A 38 -0.31 -2.88 12.46
CA PHE A 38 0.17 -1.60 11.97
C PHE A 38 1.48 -1.26 12.65
N VAL A 39 2.54 -1.09 11.86
CA VAL A 39 3.85 -0.66 12.36
C VAL A 39 4.18 0.74 11.87
N PRO A 40 4.87 1.59 12.66
CA PRO A 40 5.35 2.87 12.16
C PRO A 40 6.21 2.71 10.91
N VAL A 41 6.00 3.57 9.92
CA VAL A 41 6.84 3.59 8.71
C VAL A 41 8.26 4.01 9.10
N THR A 42 9.22 3.16 8.77
CA THR A 42 10.65 3.45 8.87
C THR A 42 11.31 3.18 7.52
N SER A 43 12.41 3.88 7.23
CA SER A 43 13.15 3.68 5.99
C SER A 43 13.65 2.23 5.88
N GLU A 44 14.11 1.69 7.00
CA GLU A 44 14.66 0.35 7.12
C GLU A 44 13.60 -0.71 6.82
N ALA A 45 12.39 -0.59 7.39
CA ALA A 45 11.30 -1.52 7.14
C ALA A 45 10.83 -1.47 5.68
N LEU A 46 10.71 -0.27 5.09
CA LEU A 46 10.34 -0.12 3.67
C LEU A 46 11.37 -0.74 2.73
N ILE A 47 12.65 -0.47 2.97
CA ILE A 47 13.75 -1.00 2.16
C ILE A 47 13.80 -2.53 2.30
N ALA A 48 13.66 -3.06 3.51
CA ALA A 48 13.69 -4.50 3.75
C ALA A 48 12.49 -5.22 3.12
N ALA A 49 11.30 -4.61 3.13
CA ALA A 49 10.11 -5.16 2.49
C ALA A 49 10.21 -5.17 0.96
N ALA A 50 10.99 -4.25 0.37
CA ALA A 50 11.25 -4.16 -1.07
C ALA A 50 10.00 -4.37 -1.96
N PRO A 51 8.89 -3.65 -1.72
CA PRO A 51 7.64 -3.88 -2.46
C PRO A 51 7.78 -3.55 -3.95
N ASP A 52 7.11 -4.32 -4.80
CA ASP A 52 6.96 -4.04 -6.23
C ASP A 52 5.82 -3.06 -6.54
N VAL A 53 4.86 -2.91 -5.62
CA VAL A 53 3.72 -1.99 -5.69
C VAL A 53 3.46 -1.43 -4.30
N ILE A 54 3.19 -0.13 -4.21
CA ILE A 54 2.68 0.49 -2.98
C ILE A 54 1.16 0.63 -3.11
N LEU A 55 0.42 -0.03 -2.22
CA LEU A 55 -1.02 0.15 -2.08
C LEU A 55 -1.32 1.26 -1.07
N MET A 56 -2.14 2.23 -1.46
CA MET A 56 -2.51 3.37 -0.64
C MET A 56 -4.01 3.61 -0.60
N MET A 57 -4.46 4.30 0.45
CA MET A 57 -5.77 4.95 0.41
C MET A 57 -5.65 6.27 -0.36
N THR A 58 -6.62 6.57 -1.24
CA THR A 58 -6.60 7.74 -2.13
C THR A 58 -6.42 9.06 -1.36
N LYS A 59 -7.18 9.31 -0.29
CA LYS A 59 -7.04 10.55 0.49
C LYS A 59 -5.73 10.60 1.26
N GLY A 60 -5.21 9.44 1.70
CA GLY A 60 -3.90 9.32 2.31
C GLY A 60 -2.79 9.80 1.36
N LEU A 61 -2.78 9.28 0.13
CA LEU A 61 -1.83 9.68 -0.91
C LEU A 61 -1.96 11.17 -1.27
N GLN A 62 -3.19 11.67 -1.42
CA GLN A 62 -3.42 13.10 -1.69
C GLN A 62 -2.92 14.00 -0.55
N SER A 63 -3.08 13.57 0.71
CA SER A 63 -2.69 14.36 1.88
C SER A 63 -1.20 14.66 1.98
N ILE A 64 -0.37 13.87 1.29
CA ILE A 64 1.08 14.03 1.26
C ILE A 64 1.58 14.69 -0.03
N GLY A 65 0.68 15.07 -0.95
CA GLY A 65 1.05 15.68 -2.23
C GLY A 65 1.09 14.70 -3.41
N GLY A 66 0.42 13.56 -3.33
CA GLY A 66 0.38 12.57 -4.40
C GLY A 66 1.68 11.77 -4.51
N ILE A 67 1.97 11.25 -5.70
CA ILE A 67 3.16 10.41 -5.96
C ILE A 67 4.45 11.18 -5.66
N ASP A 68 4.53 12.46 -6.03
CA ASP A 68 5.73 13.28 -5.78
C ASP A 68 5.99 13.45 -4.28
N GLY A 69 4.92 13.55 -3.50
CA GLY A 69 4.98 13.56 -2.04
C GLY A 69 5.41 12.22 -1.45
N LEU A 70 4.92 11.12 -2.01
CA LEU A 70 5.27 9.75 -1.60
C LEU A 70 6.77 9.48 -1.79
N GLU A 71 7.35 9.95 -2.89
CA GLU A 71 8.79 9.82 -3.15
C GLU A 71 9.67 10.54 -2.13
N GLN A 72 9.15 11.57 -1.45
CA GLN A 72 9.88 12.27 -0.38
C GLN A 72 9.95 11.47 0.92
N ILE A 73 9.19 10.38 1.04
CA ILE A 73 9.24 9.54 2.24
C ILE A 73 10.54 8.73 2.23
N PRO A 74 11.36 8.84 3.29
CA PRO A 74 12.60 8.08 3.41
C PRO A 74 12.39 6.57 3.19
N GLY A 75 13.21 5.96 2.35
CA GLY A 75 13.14 4.54 1.99
C GLY A 75 12.32 4.24 0.74
N ILE A 76 11.32 5.06 0.37
CA ILE A 76 10.45 4.77 -0.78
C ILE A 76 11.26 4.71 -2.09
N ALA A 77 12.07 5.73 -2.37
CA ALA A 77 12.86 5.80 -3.60
C ALA A 77 13.88 4.65 -3.75
N GLN A 78 14.19 3.95 -2.66
CA GLN A 78 15.10 2.79 -2.65
C GLN A 78 14.37 1.47 -2.93
N THR A 79 13.04 1.44 -2.86
CA THR A 79 12.23 0.24 -3.18
C THR A 79 12.00 0.09 -4.69
N PRO A 80 11.74 -1.13 -5.20
CA PRO A 80 11.34 -1.33 -6.59
C PRO A 80 10.11 -0.50 -6.99
N ALA A 81 9.09 -0.45 -6.12
CA ALA A 81 7.89 0.36 -6.33
C ALA A 81 8.21 1.86 -6.46
N GLY A 82 9.06 2.41 -5.59
CA GLY A 82 9.45 3.82 -5.66
C GLY A 82 10.26 4.15 -6.91
N GLN A 83 11.20 3.29 -7.31
CA GLN A 83 11.98 3.47 -8.54
C GLN A 83 11.10 3.48 -9.81
N GLN A 84 10.04 2.67 -9.82
CA GLN A 84 9.09 2.57 -10.93
C GLN A 84 7.90 3.51 -10.78
N ARG A 85 7.81 4.30 -9.70
CA ARG A 85 6.64 5.10 -9.33
C ARG A 85 5.34 4.29 -9.33
N ARG A 86 5.44 3.01 -8.92
CA ARG A 86 4.35 2.03 -9.00
C ARG A 86 3.47 2.08 -7.75
N VAL A 87 2.46 2.93 -7.83
CA VAL A 87 1.48 3.16 -6.76
C VAL A 87 0.10 2.77 -7.26
N VAL A 88 -0.63 2.02 -6.46
CA VAL A 88 -2.06 1.76 -6.64
C VAL A 88 -2.77 2.40 -5.46
N ASP A 89 -3.75 3.25 -5.72
CA ASP A 89 -4.62 3.77 -4.70
C ASP A 89 -6.07 3.32 -4.88
N MET A 90 -6.80 3.27 -3.78
CA MET A 90 -8.23 2.99 -3.77
C MET A 90 -8.93 3.87 -2.75
N ASP A 91 -10.17 4.23 -3.05
CA ASP A 91 -11.00 5.07 -2.17
C ASP A 91 -11.05 4.49 -0.74
N ASP A 92 -10.79 5.37 0.24
CA ASP A 92 -10.67 5.05 1.66
C ASP A 92 -11.90 4.36 2.25
N GLY A 93 -13.10 4.67 1.74
CA GLY A 93 -14.36 4.05 2.19
C GLY A 93 -14.62 2.70 1.53
N THR A 94 -13.86 2.36 0.50
CA THR A 94 -14.01 1.17 -0.32
C THR A 94 -12.97 0.12 0.06
N VAL A 95 -11.71 0.54 0.14
CA VAL A 95 -10.60 -0.31 0.57
C VAL A 95 -10.80 -0.71 2.03
N LEU A 96 -10.66 -2.00 2.35
CA LEU A 96 -10.93 -2.57 3.68
C LEU A 96 -12.40 -2.53 4.16
N SER A 97 -13.39 -2.20 3.30
CA SER A 97 -14.81 -2.19 3.69
C SER A 97 -15.37 -3.59 3.96
N PHE A 98 -14.91 -4.59 3.20
CA PHE A 98 -15.43 -5.96 3.15
C PHE A 98 -16.97 -6.06 2.96
N GLY A 99 -17.49 -7.26 2.69
CA GLY A 99 -18.93 -7.51 2.55
C GLY A 99 -19.40 -7.62 1.09
N PRO A 100 -20.64 -7.19 0.74
CA PRO A 100 -21.27 -7.50 -0.54
C PRO A 100 -20.49 -7.02 -1.78
N ASN A 101 -19.66 -5.99 -1.62
CA ASN A 101 -18.86 -5.42 -2.70
C ASN A 101 -17.42 -5.98 -2.77
N THR A 102 -17.01 -6.92 -1.89
CA THR A 102 -15.64 -7.45 -1.87
C THR A 102 -15.20 -7.98 -3.24
N GLY A 103 -16.07 -8.70 -3.96
CA GLY A 103 -15.73 -9.18 -5.31
C GLY A 103 -15.38 -8.06 -6.30
N LYS A 104 -16.07 -6.91 -6.23
CA LYS A 104 -15.77 -5.74 -7.08
C LYS A 104 -14.47 -5.08 -6.67
N VAL A 105 -14.21 -4.98 -5.37
CA VAL A 105 -12.96 -4.45 -4.82
C VAL A 105 -11.78 -5.29 -5.29
N LEU A 106 -11.85 -6.61 -5.15
CA LEU A 106 -10.80 -7.53 -5.57
C LEU A 106 -10.57 -7.47 -7.09
N ALA A 107 -11.63 -7.44 -7.89
CA ALA A 107 -11.49 -7.33 -9.34
C ALA A 107 -10.81 -6.01 -9.78
N ALA A 108 -11.21 -4.88 -9.17
CA ALA A 108 -10.60 -3.59 -9.46
C ALA A 108 -9.13 -3.53 -9.01
N LEU A 109 -8.85 -4.03 -7.80
CA LEU A 109 -7.49 -4.06 -7.25
C LEU A 109 -6.58 -4.98 -8.07
N SER A 110 -7.03 -6.19 -8.40
CA SER A 110 -6.32 -7.13 -9.25
C SER A 110 -5.98 -6.49 -10.60
N LYS A 111 -6.95 -5.83 -11.23
CA LYS A 111 -6.71 -5.13 -12.49
C LYS A 111 -5.64 -4.05 -12.35
N ALA A 112 -5.74 -3.20 -11.32
CA ALA A 112 -4.78 -2.12 -11.11
C ALA A 112 -3.35 -2.64 -10.82
N VAL A 113 -3.24 -3.77 -10.12
CA VAL A 113 -1.94 -4.38 -9.77
C VAL A 113 -1.29 -5.08 -10.97
N TYR A 114 -2.05 -5.87 -11.74
CA TYR A 114 -1.49 -6.74 -12.78
C TYR A 114 -1.61 -6.19 -14.21
N GLU A 115 -2.50 -5.23 -14.46
CA GLU A 115 -2.69 -4.55 -15.75
C GLU A 115 -2.43 -3.03 -15.59
N PRO A 116 -1.19 -2.61 -15.27
CA PRO A 116 -0.90 -1.20 -15.06
C PRO A 116 -1.21 -0.39 -16.32
N ALA A 117 -1.79 0.79 -16.13
CA ALA A 117 -2.07 1.71 -17.23
C ALA A 117 -0.77 2.04 -17.98
N SER A 118 -0.79 1.88 -19.31
CA SER A 118 0.33 2.18 -20.21
C SER A 118 0.54 3.68 -20.43
#